data_AF-A0A6A4Z0V5-F1
#
_entry.id   AF-A0A6A4Z0V5-F1
#
_cell.length_a   1.000
_cell.length_b   1.000
_cell.length_c   1.000
_cell.angle_alpha   90.00
_cell.angle_beta   90.00
_cell.angle_gamma   90.00
#
_symmetry.space_group_name_H-M   'P 1'
#
loop_
_entity.id
_entity.type
_entity.pdbx_description
1 polymer ?
#
loop_
_entity_poly.entity_id
_entity_poly.type
_entity_poly.pdbx_seq_one_letter_code
_entity_poly.pdbx_strand_id
1 'polypeptide(L)'
;MVLLPTQQLPHLTPAQVEDEERYMAMVTTDVEAQLLYFAFEYDLTHTLQRITTSLSPTVSIAERADPRFCWNYAACSFLLEKKLFAWVVPIMQGYVEVCKHVSIADNKATFDLLYISRRSCRRQGTRFTMRGIDSIRGSIPVVWSSPATLKYAPKVFQRAQADTDTAAFQLHAEEMMKLYGRVILVNLIDKKTEQLKLGEAFEKTFGHASTLNTHILANIRYVWFDFHHECRRMQYANLGKLISQVDDDFQDYG
;
A
#
# COMPACT_ATOMS: atom_id res chain seq x y z
N MET A 1 16.53 -36.86 -19.31
CA MET A 1 16.02 -37.25 -17.98
C MET A 1 17.00 -36.72 -16.95
N VAL A 2 16.75 -35.51 -16.42
CA VAL A 2 17.62 -34.92 -15.39
C VAL A 2 17.14 -35.49 -14.05
N LEU A 3 17.89 -36.45 -13.50
CA LEU A 3 17.66 -36.95 -12.15
C LEU A 3 18.09 -35.84 -11.20
N LEU A 4 17.11 -35.16 -10.57
CA LEU A 4 17.39 -34.32 -9.40
C LEU A 4 17.85 -35.27 -8.29
N PRO A 5 19.08 -35.15 -7.77
CA PRO A 5 19.49 -35.95 -6.64
C PRO A 5 18.59 -35.57 -5.47
N THR A 6 17.76 -36.52 -5.01
CA THR A 6 17.08 -36.42 -3.72
C THR A 6 18.19 -36.33 -2.69
N GLN A 7 18.53 -35.11 -2.28
CA GLN A 7 19.40 -34.86 -1.15
C GLN A 7 18.92 -35.73 0.00
N GLN A 8 19.84 -36.38 0.70
CA GLN A 8 19.55 -37.02 1.98
C GLN A 8 18.90 -35.97 2.87
N LEU A 9 17.56 -36.00 2.94
CA LEU A 9 16.82 -35.09 3.79
C LEU A 9 17.25 -35.38 5.23
N PRO A 10 17.70 -34.38 5.99
CA PRO A 10 18.09 -34.58 7.37
C PRO A 10 16.92 -35.22 8.13
N HIS A 11 17.20 -36.26 8.91
CA HIS A 11 16.19 -36.89 9.76
C HIS A 11 15.70 -35.86 10.78
N LEU A 12 14.47 -35.37 10.59
CA LEU A 12 13.84 -34.40 11.49
C LEU A 12 13.63 -35.04 12.86
N THR A 13 13.94 -34.30 13.90
CA THR A 13 13.53 -34.67 15.27
C THR A 13 12.00 -34.63 15.39
N PRO A 14 11.39 -35.39 16.32
CA PRO A 14 9.94 -35.36 16.50
C PRO A 14 9.36 -33.96 16.74
N ALA A 15 10.09 -33.10 17.46
CA ALA A 15 9.70 -31.71 17.67
C ALA A 15 9.72 -30.88 16.38
N GLN A 16 10.71 -31.10 15.50
CA GLN A 16 10.76 -30.42 14.20
C GLN A 16 9.62 -30.85 13.27
N VAL A 17 9.19 -32.12 13.35
CA VAL A 17 8.03 -32.60 12.59
C VAL A 17 6.75 -31.91 13.07
N GLU A 18 6.55 -31.80 14.39
CA GLU A 18 5.41 -31.09 14.96
C GLU A 18 5.40 -29.60 14.57
N ASP A 19 6.57 -28.94 14.65
CA ASP A 19 6.72 -27.55 14.22
C ASP A 19 6.43 -27.38 12.72
N GLU A 20 6.93 -28.29 11.87
CA GLU A 20 6.68 -28.27 10.43
C GLU A 20 5.19 -28.43 10.11
N GLU A 21 4.52 -29.41 10.72
CA GLU A 21 3.07 -29.59 10.57
C GLU A 21 2.29 -28.34 10.97
N ARG A 22 2.71 -27.72 12.08
CA ARG A 22 2.10 -26.47 12.56
C ARG A 22 2.32 -25.31 11.60
N TYR A 23 3.54 -25.11 11.09
CA TYR A 23 3.82 -24.05 10.13
C TYR A 23 3.07 -24.27 8.81
N MET A 24 3.01 -25.51 8.32
CA MET A 24 2.26 -25.86 7.13
C MET A 24 0.76 -25.56 7.30
N ALA A 25 0.19 -25.89 8.45
CA ALA A 25 -1.20 -25.56 8.76
C ALA A 25 -1.44 -24.04 8.80
N MET A 26 -0.54 -23.28 9.43
CA MET A 26 -0.62 -21.81 9.48
C MET A 26 -0.56 -21.18 8.09
N VAL A 27 0.43 -21.57 7.29
CA VAL A 27 0.62 -21.05 5.92
C VAL A 27 -0.59 -21.39 5.05
N THR A 28 -1.07 -22.63 5.11
CA THR A 28 -2.23 -23.07 4.31
C THR A 28 -3.47 -22.26 4.67
N THR A 29 -3.76 -22.12 5.96
CA THR A 29 -4.91 -21.34 6.45
C THR A 29 -4.83 -19.87 6.02
N ASP A 30 -3.64 -19.27 6.16
CA ASP A 30 -3.44 -17.86 5.80
C ASP A 30 -3.58 -17.62 4.30
N VAL A 31 -3.05 -18.54 3.47
CA VAL A 31 -3.13 -18.47 1.99
C VAL A 31 -4.56 -18.64 1.52
N GLU A 32 -5.31 -19.61 2.07
CA GLU A 32 -6.72 -19.83 1.75
C GLU A 32 -7.60 -18.63 2.12
N ALA A 33 -7.24 -17.89 3.16
CA ALA A 33 -7.94 -16.68 3.57
C ALA A 33 -7.63 -15.45 2.69
N GLN A 34 -6.57 -15.49 1.85
CA GLN A 34 -6.20 -14.36 1.00
C GLN A 34 -6.94 -14.35 -0.34
N LEU A 35 -7.21 -13.14 -0.84
CA LEU A 35 -7.63 -12.91 -2.22
C LEU A 35 -6.40 -12.68 -3.10
N LEU A 36 -5.96 -13.73 -3.78
CA LEU A 36 -4.78 -13.75 -4.64
C LEU A 36 -5.19 -13.80 -6.12
N TYR A 37 -4.59 -12.93 -6.93
CA TYR A 37 -4.85 -12.81 -8.37
C TYR A 37 -3.54 -12.85 -9.15
N PHE A 38 -3.56 -13.46 -10.33
CA PHE A 38 -2.43 -13.46 -11.25
C PHE A 38 -2.93 -13.36 -12.69
N ALA A 39 -2.05 -12.95 -13.59
CA ALA A 39 -2.29 -12.97 -15.03
C ALA A 39 -0.99 -13.37 -15.74
N PHE A 40 -1.12 -14.16 -16.80
CA PHE A 40 0.05 -14.65 -17.56
C PHE A 40 0.59 -13.60 -18.53
N GLU A 41 -0.31 -12.81 -19.12
CA GLU A 41 0.01 -11.88 -20.20
C GLU A 41 -0.01 -10.41 -19.75
N TYR A 42 -0.53 -10.15 -18.54
CA TYR A 42 -0.66 -8.80 -17.99
C TYR A 42 -0.01 -8.71 -16.62
N ASP A 43 0.64 -7.58 -16.36
CA ASP A 43 1.32 -7.32 -15.09
C ASP A 43 0.38 -6.63 -14.11
N LEU A 44 -0.19 -7.41 -13.18
CA LEU A 44 -1.08 -6.89 -12.14
C LEU A 44 -0.33 -6.09 -11.05
N THR A 45 1.00 -6.13 -10.99
CA THR A 45 1.77 -5.46 -9.94
C THR A 45 1.92 -3.95 -10.21
N HIS A 46 1.91 -3.53 -11.47
CA HIS A 46 2.09 -2.12 -11.88
C HIS A 46 0.78 -1.44 -12.31
N THR A 47 0.74 -0.09 -12.24
CA THR A 47 -0.39 0.69 -12.80
C THR A 47 -0.31 0.68 -14.32
N LEU A 48 -1.45 0.86 -14.99
CA LEU A 48 -1.49 0.97 -16.45
C LEU A 48 -0.59 2.10 -16.97
N GLN A 49 -0.61 3.26 -16.28
CA GLN A 49 0.28 4.37 -16.57
C GLN A 49 1.75 3.93 -16.56
N ARG A 50 2.20 3.24 -15.49
CA ARG A 50 3.60 2.83 -15.33
C ARG A 50 4.05 1.78 -16.34
N ILE A 51 3.16 0.85 -16.69
CA ILE A 51 3.38 -0.12 -17.77
C ILE A 51 3.63 0.59 -19.09
N THR A 52 2.92 1.69 -19.33
CA THR A 52 3.01 2.44 -20.59
C THR A 52 4.19 3.40 -20.62
N THR A 53 4.51 4.08 -19.51
CA THR A 53 5.49 5.18 -19.49
C THR A 53 6.92 4.74 -19.17
N SER A 54 7.09 3.71 -18.36
CA SER A 54 8.37 3.46 -17.67
C SER A 54 8.91 2.05 -17.87
N LEU A 55 8.12 1.14 -18.40
CA LEU A 55 8.48 -0.26 -18.54
C LEU A 55 8.78 -0.59 -20.00
N SER A 56 9.96 -1.16 -20.25
CA SER A 56 10.28 -1.70 -21.57
C SER A 56 9.45 -2.97 -21.82
N PRO A 57 8.76 -3.09 -22.96
CA PRO A 57 7.98 -4.27 -23.32
C PRO A 57 8.86 -5.51 -23.55
N THR A 58 10.18 -5.35 -23.67
CA THR A 58 11.13 -6.43 -23.93
C THR A 58 11.45 -7.26 -22.69
N VAL A 59 11.16 -6.74 -21.50
CA VAL A 59 11.50 -7.36 -20.22
C VAL A 59 10.36 -8.27 -19.78
N SER A 60 10.69 -9.45 -19.26
CA SER A 60 9.69 -10.41 -18.76
C SER A 60 8.86 -9.81 -17.62
N ILE A 61 7.60 -10.26 -17.48
CA ILE A 61 6.70 -9.81 -16.41
C ILE A 61 7.32 -10.09 -15.03
N ALA A 62 7.94 -11.26 -14.85
CA ALA A 62 8.59 -11.63 -13.61
C ALA A 62 9.76 -10.71 -13.22
N GLU A 63 10.56 -10.29 -14.20
CA GLU A 63 11.72 -9.41 -13.96
C GLU A 63 11.30 -7.98 -13.64
N ARG A 64 10.24 -7.48 -14.29
CA ARG A 64 9.78 -6.10 -14.09
C ARG A 64 8.80 -5.93 -12.94
N ALA A 65 8.25 -7.01 -12.38
CA ALA A 65 7.21 -6.97 -11.36
C ALA A 65 7.60 -6.09 -10.16
N ASP A 66 6.66 -5.30 -9.64
CA ASP A 66 6.91 -4.48 -8.46
C ASP A 66 6.98 -5.36 -7.20
N PRO A 67 8.13 -5.44 -6.50
CA PRO A 67 8.25 -6.25 -5.30
C PRO A 67 7.30 -5.81 -4.18
N ARG A 68 6.80 -4.57 -4.23
CA ARG A 68 5.84 -4.05 -3.27
C ARG A 68 4.46 -4.66 -3.45
N PHE A 69 4.12 -5.15 -4.64
CA PHE A 69 2.79 -5.72 -4.93
C PHE A 69 2.85 -7.17 -5.40
N CYS A 70 4.05 -7.79 -5.37
CA CYS A 70 4.30 -9.18 -5.69
C CYS A 70 4.33 -10.03 -4.41
N TRP A 71 3.23 -10.73 -4.12
CA TRP A 71 3.02 -11.50 -2.90
C TRP A 71 3.97 -12.71 -2.80
N ASN A 72 4.19 -13.42 -3.90
CA ASN A 72 5.09 -14.56 -3.96
C ASN A 72 6.57 -14.19 -4.20
N TYR A 73 6.93 -12.89 -4.13
CA TYR A 73 8.29 -12.44 -4.39
C TYR A 73 9.33 -13.15 -3.51
N ALA A 74 9.05 -13.26 -2.21
CA ALA A 74 9.98 -13.91 -1.27
C ALA A 74 10.17 -15.40 -1.56
N ALA A 75 9.09 -16.09 -1.98
CA ALA A 75 9.14 -17.50 -2.34
C ALA A 75 9.85 -17.74 -3.68
N CYS A 76 9.76 -16.78 -4.63
CA CYS A 76 10.36 -16.91 -5.96
C CYS A 76 11.72 -16.19 -6.11
N SER A 77 12.25 -15.56 -5.05
CA SER A 77 13.48 -14.77 -5.08
C SER A 77 14.67 -15.56 -5.65
N PHE A 78 14.83 -16.82 -5.25
CA PHE A 78 15.90 -17.70 -5.72
C PHE A 78 15.84 -18.00 -7.23
N LEU A 79 14.64 -17.99 -7.83
CA LEU A 79 14.44 -18.16 -9.27
C LEU A 79 14.75 -16.86 -10.01
N LEU A 80 14.32 -15.73 -9.44
CA LEU A 80 14.59 -14.39 -9.99
C LEU A 80 16.09 -14.09 -10.03
N GLU A 81 16.83 -14.42 -8.96
CA GLU A 81 18.29 -14.29 -8.89
C GLU A 81 19.01 -15.12 -9.96
N LYS A 82 18.46 -16.30 -10.28
CA LYS A 82 18.96 -17.19 -11.34
C LYS A 82 18.45 -16.83 -12.73
N LYS A 83 17.69 -15.74 -12.89
CA LYS A 83 17.08 -15.29 -14.16
C LYS A 83 16.15 -16.32 -14.79
N LEU A 84 15.52 -17.17 -13.97
CA LEU A 84 14.55 -18.19 -14.41
C LEU A 84 13.15 -17.61 -14.50
N PHE A 85 13.00 -16.51 -15.25
CA PHE A 85 11.78 -15.71 -15.29
C PHE A 85 10.56 -16.46 -15.84
N ALA A 86 10.77 -17.41 -16.76
CA ALA A 86 9.70 -18.22 -17.34
C ALA A 86 8.97 -19.10 -16.31
N TRP A 87 9.58 -19.35 -15.14
CA TRP A 87 9.03 -20.17 -14.07
C TRP A 87 8.34 -19.35 -12.97
N VAL A 88 8.37 -18.02 -13.09
CA VAL A 88 7.86 -17.11 -12.08
C VAL A 88 6.65 -16.37 -12.64
N VAL A 89 5.50 -16.55 -12.00
CA VAL A 89 4.29 -15.76 -12.28
C VAL A 89 4.04 -14.88 -11.07
N PRO A 90 4.14 -13.55 -11.19
CA PRO A 90 3.84 -12.64 -10.09
C PRO A 90 2.38 -12.76 -9.65
N ILE A 91 2.17 -12.94 -8.35
CA ILE A 91 0.85 -13.01 -7.72
C ILE A 91 0.62 -11.71 -6.96
N MET A 92 -0.55 -11.10 -7.15
CA MET A 92 -0.99 -9.88 -6.48
C MET A 92 -2.05 -10.21 -5.44
N GLN A 93 -1.93 -9.63 -4.24
CA GLN A 93 -2.94 -9.72 -3.19
C GLN A 93 -3.82 -8.48 -3.20
N GLY A 94 -5.14 -8.64 -3.23
CA GLY A 94 -6.04 -7.49 -3.31
C GLY A 94 -7.44 -7.85 -3.77
N TYR A 95 -7.95 -7.10 -4.74
CA TYR A 95 -9.28 -7.32 -5.30
C TYR A 95 -9.29 -6.91 -6.77
N VAL A 96 -9.90 -7.73 -7.62
CA VAL A 96 -10.12 -7.44 -9.04
C VAL A 96 -11.57 -7.72 -9.37
N GLU A 97 -12.25 -6.75 -9.96
CA GLU A 97 -13.64 -6.86 -10.40
C GLU A 97 -13.79 -6.27 -11.80
N VAL A 98 -14.51 -6.99 -12.67
CA VAL A 98 -14.78 -6.58 -14.05
C VAL A 98 -16.29 -6.54 -14.23
N CYS A 99 -16.84 -5.35 -14.41
CA CYS A 99 -18.24 -5.12 -14.72
C CYS A 99 -18.37 -4.83 -16.21
N LYS A 100 -18.89 -5.81 -16.97
CA LYS A 100 -19.06 -5.67 -18.42
C LYS A 100 -20.40 -5.08 -18.79
N HIS A 101 -20.47 -4.40 -19.93
CA HIS A 101 -21.72 -3.86 -20.52
C HIS A 101 -22.46 -2.87 -19.60
N VAL A 102 -21.72 -2.00 -18.92
CA VAL A 102 -22.32 -0.89 -18.17
C VAL A 102 -22.86 0.12 -19.17
N SER A 103 -24.13 0.50 -19.04
CA SER A 103 -24.78 1.48 -19.91
C SER A 103 -25.04 2.77 -19.18
N ILE A 104 -24.75 3.90 -19.84
CA ILE A 104 -25.17 5.22 -19.35
C ILE A 104 -26.57 5.47 -19.87
N ALA A 105 -27.52 5.67 -18.96
CA ALA A 105 -28.96 5.81 -19.26
C ALA A 105 -29.25 6.81 -20.38
N ASP A 106 -28.44 7.87 -20.50
CA ASP A 106 -28.69 8.96 -21.43
C ASP A 106 -28.01 8.82 -22.81
N ASN A 107 -27.01 7.94 -22.98
CA ASN A 107 -26.12 8.03 -24.15
C ASN A 107 -25.98 6.77 -25.02
N LYS A 108 -26.74 5.68 -24.76
CA LYS A 108 -26.65 4.38 -25.47
C LYS A 108 -25.23 3.76 -25.58
N ALA A 109 -24.21 4.41 -25.02
CA ALA A 109 -22.85 3.94 -24.98
C ALA A 109 -22.73 2.88 -23.90
N THR A 110 -22.14 1.74 -24.27
CA THR A 110 -21.79 0.67 -23.34
C THR A 110 -20.29 0.67 -23.13
N PHE A 111 -19.85 0.52 -21.89
CA PHE A 111 -18.44 0.38 -21.54
C PHE A 111 -18.23 -0.72 -20.51
N ASP A 112 -17.00 -1.23 -20.46
CA ASP A 112 -16.57 -2.19 -19.45
C ASP A 112 -15.79 -1.43 -18.36
N LEU A 113 -16.13 -1.69 -17.10
CA LEU A 113 -15.44 -1.12 -15.94
C LEU A 113 -14.56 -2.19 -15.30
N LEU A 114 -13.26 -1.92 -15.22
CA LEU A 114 -12.28 -2.75 -14.52
C LEU A 114 -11.81 -2.02 -13.26
N TYR A 115 -12.05 -2.63 -12.11
CA TYR A 115 -11.58 -2.15 -10.82
C TYR A 115 -10.49 -3.07 -10.28
N ILE A 116 -9.33 -2.51 -9.96
CA ILE A 116 -8.19 -3.22 -9.40
C ILE A 116 -7.73 -2.50 -8.13
N SER A 117 -7.74 -3.23 -7.01
CA SER A 117 -7.15 -2.81 -5.75
C SER A 117 -6.02 -3.75 -5.37
N ARG A 118 -4.88 -3.20 -4.95
CA ARG A 118 -3.65 -3.95 -4.65
C ARG A 118 -3.21 -3.65 -3.23
N ARG A 119 -2.74 -4.68 -2.52
CA ARG A 119 -2.19 -4.54 -1.17
C ARG A 119 -0.67 -4.67 -1.23
N SER A 120 0.01 -3.78 -0.50
CA SER A 120 1.46 -3.83 -0.38
C SER A 120 1.90 -5.09 0.38
N CYS A 121 2.95 -5.72 -0.10
CA CYS A 121 3.67 -6.86 0.47
C CYS A 121 4.78 -6.44 1.43
N ARG A 122 5.11 -5.15 1.47
CA ARG A 122 6.02 -4.60 2.46
C ARG A 122 5.32 -4.45 3.80
N ARG A 123 5.99 -4.90 4.88
CA ARG A 123 5.53 -4.74 6.27
C ARG A 123 4.12 -5.31 6.51
N GLN A 124 3.80 -6.45 5.89
CA GLN A 124 2.57 -7.18 6.21
C GLN A 124 2.65 -7.74 7.64
N GLY A 125 1.59 -7.52 8.42
CA GLY A 125 1.52 -7.98 9.81
C GLY A 125 0.41 -7.29 10.60
N THR A 126 0.10 -7.84 11.77
CA THR A 126 -0.84 -7.21 12.70
C THR A 126 -0.26 -5.88 13.21
N ARG A 127 -1.09 -4.83 13.20
CA ARG A 127 -0.69 -3.43 13.44
C ARG A 127 -0.37 -3.13 14.91
N PHE A 128 0.43 -3.95 15.59
CA PHE A 128 0.53 -3.93 17.06
C PHE A 128 1.81 -3.34 17.66
N THR A 129 2.83 -2.97 16.87
CA THR A 129 4.08 -2.47 17.48
C THR A 129 4.60 -1.16 16.90
N MET A 130 4.40 -0.86 15.62
CA MET A 130 4.73 0.45 15.02
C MET A 130 3.76 0.78 13.90
N ARG A 131 3.04 1.89 14.04
CA ARG A 131 2.30 2.50 12.94
C ARG A 131 3.19 3.59 12.36
N GLY A 132 3.25 3.69 11.04
CA GLY A 132 4.14 4.66 10.40
C GLY A 132 3.97 4.75 8.90
N ILE A 133 4.95 5.44 8.32
CA ILE A 133 5.03 5.86 6.93
C ILE A 133 4.86 4.66 5.99
N ASP A 134 3.69 4.55 5.37
CA ASP A 134 3.37 3.58 4.32
C ASP A 134 2.70 4.32 3.15
N SER A 135 2.62 3.66 1.99
CA SER A 135 2.20 4.14 0.66
C SER A 135 0.81 4.82 0.60
N ILE A 136 0.26 5.00 -0.63
CA ILE A 136 -0.95 5.79 -0.99
C ILE A 136 -2.12 5.71 0.02
N ARG A 137 -2.32 4.58 0.70
CA ARG A 137 -3.26 4.43 1.83
C ARG A 137 -2.55 3.85 3.06
N GLY A 138 -1.62 4.60 3.61
CA GLY A 138 -0.76 4.21 4.72
C GLY A 138 -1.22 4.68 6.09
N SER A 139 -0.41 4.39 7.12
CA SER A 139 -0.55 5.11 8.39
C SER A 139 0.05 6.51 8.25
N ILE A 140 -0.27 7.36 9.23
CA ILE A 140 0.29 8.71 9.32
C ILE A 140 1.81 8.61 9.28
N PRO A 141 2.50 9.37 8.42
CA PRO A 141 3.91 9.21 8.16
C PRO A 141 4.76 9.91 9.24
N VAL A 142 4.51 9.52 10.50
CA VAL A 142 5.22 9.91 11.72
C VAL A 142 5.54 8.63 12.48
N VAL A 143 6.62 8.58 13.26
CA VAL A 143 6.91 7.41 14.09
C VAL A 143 6.08 7.47 15.37
N TRP A 144 5.12 6.55 15.50
CA TRP A 144 4.27 6.48 16.69
C TRP A 144 3.93 5.05 17.10
N SER A 145 3.57 4.88 18.37
CA SER A 145 3.12 3.62 18.92
C SER A 145 1.81 3.78 19.67
N SER A 146 1.02 2.71 19.65
CA SER A 146 -0.20 2.61 20.45
C SER A 146 -0.27 1.17 20.96
N PRO A 147 0.20 0.93 22.20
CA PRO A 147 0.14 -0.37 22.83
C PRO A 147 -1.30 -0.90 22.81
N ALA A 148 -1.46 -2.17 22.44
CA ALA A 148 -2.76 -2.82 22.44
C ALA A 148 -3.32 -2.86 23.87
N THR A 149 -4.38 -2.09 24.11
CA THR A 149 -5.12 -2.12 25.38
C THR A 149 -6.58 -2.49 25.09
N LEU A 150 -7.25 -3.18 26.01
CA LEU A 150 -8.68 -3.48 25.95
C LEU A 150 -9.59 -2.22 26.04
N LYS A 151 -9.02 -1.02 26.06
CA LYS A 151 -9.76 0.24 26.11
C LYS A 151 -10.24 0.63 24.71
N TYR A 152 -11.46 1.15 24.66
CA TYR A 152 -12.09 1.62 23.42
C TYR A 152 -11.27 2.66 22.66
N ALA A 153 -10.65 3.61 23.36
CA ALA A 153 -9.72 4.57 22.81
C ALA A 153 -8.29 4.27 23.31
N PRO A 154 -7.43 3.64 22.50
CA PRO A 154 -6.07 3.35 22.90
C PRO A 154 -5.25 4.64 22.95
N LYS A 155 -4.35 4.73 23.94
CA LYS A 155 -3.47 5.89 24.06
C LYS A 155 -2.45 5.89 22.93
N VAL A 156 -2.10 7.09 22.48
CA VAL A 156 -1.09 7.30 21.46
C VAL A 156 0.17 7.84 22.11
N PHE A 157 1.30 7.23 21.77
CA PHE A 157 2.62 7.68 22.16
C PHE A 157 3.39 8.12 20.92
N GLN A 158 3.69 9.40 20.85
CA GLN A 158 4.63 9.93 19.86
C GLN A 158 6.04 9.80 20.40
N ARG A 159 6.97 9.33 19.57
CA ARG A 159 8.39 9.44 19.89
C ARG A 159 8.78 10.90 19.66
N ALA A 160 9.08 11.64 20.72
CA ALA A 160 9.32 13.09 20.67
C ALA A 160 10.68 13.43 20.02
N GLN A 161 10.87 13.09 18.75
CA GLN A 161 12.12 13.27 18.03
C GLN A 161 11.84 13.84 16.62
N ALA A 162 11.54 15.15 16.59
CA ALA A 162 11.05 15.84 15.40
C ALA A 162 12.00 15.77 14.20
N ASP A 163 13.32 15.78 14.43
CA ASP A 163 14.32 15.72 13.36
C ASP A 163 14.29 14.36 12.64
N THR A 164 14.21 13.27 13.40
CA THR A 164 14.11 11.91 12.86
C THR A 164 12.81 11.72 12.09
N ASP A 165 11.70 12.21 12.62
CA ASP A 165 10.39 12.15 11.96
C ASP A 165 10.39 12.95 10.65
N THR A 166 11.03 14.13 10.64
CA THR A 166 11.13 14.96 9.45
C THR A 166 12.01 14.32 8.38
N ALA A 167 13.18 13.79 8.75
CA ALA A 167 14.06 13.09 7.83
C ALA A 167 13.37 11.84 7.21
N ALA A 168 12.66 11.07 8.04
CA ALA A 168 11.90 9.92 7.57
C ALA A 168 10.76 10.32 6.63
N PHE A 169 10.04 11.41 6.95
CA PHE A 169 9.00 11.96 6.08
C PHE A 169 9.57 12.46 4.75
N GLN A 170 10.73 13.12 4.73
CA GLN A 170 11.38 13.59 3.51
C GLN A 170 11.70 12.44 2.56
N LEU A 171 12.30 11.36 3.05
CA LEU A 171 12.59 10.17 2.23
C LEU A 171 11.32 9.57 1.63
N HIS A 172 10.23 9.55 2.40
CA HIS A 172 8.95 9.07 1.89
C HIS A 172 8.31 10.02 0.88
N ALA A 173 8.34 11.32 1.15
CA ALA A 173 7.87 12.34 0.21
C ALA A 173 8.60 12.21 -1.13
N GLU A 174 9.92 12.04 -1.12
CA GLU A 174 10.73 11.81 -2.31
C GLU A 174 10.35 10.52 -3.03
N GLU A 175 10.14 9.42 -2.30
CA GLU A 175 9.66 8.17 -2.88
C GLU A 175 8.28 8.36 -3.54
N MET A 176 7.34 9.04 -2.87
CA MET A 176 6.01 9.30 -3.41
C MET A 176 6.06 10.20 -4.65
N MET A 177 6.87 11.27 -4.63
CA MET A 177 7.08 12.14 -5.77
C MET A 177 7.66 11.40 -6.97
N LYS A 178 8.64 10.51 -6.73
CA LYS A 178 9.26 9.72 -7.80
C LYS A 178 8.28 8.72 -8.43
N LEU A 179 7.35 8.17 -7.65
CA LEU A 179 6.46 7.12 -8.10
C LEU A 179 5.15 7.63 -8.72
N TYR A 180 4.61 8.73 -8.18
CA TYR A 180 3.28 9.24 -8.51
C TYR A 180 3.30 10.69 -9.01
N GLY A 181 4.44 11.39 -8.91
CA GLY A 181 4.55 12.80 -9.29
C GLY A 181 3.96 13.69 -8.21
N ARG A 182 2.94 14.48 -8.57
CA ARG A 182 2.23 15.33 -7.61
C ARG A 182 1.28 14.46 -6.77
N VAL A 183 1.26 14.68 -5.46
CA VAL A 183 0.55 13.83 -4.49
C VAL A 183 -0.22 14.68 -3.49
N ILE A 184 -1.41 14.21 -3.13
CA ILE A 184 -2.29 14.91 -2.18
C ILE A 184 -2.46 14.02 -0.96
N LEU A 185 -1.95 14.48 0.17
CA LEU A 185 -2.02 13.80 1.46
C LEU A 185 -3.29 14.24 2.18
N VAL A 186 -4.32 13.41 2.11
CA VAL A 186 -5.58 13.63 2.81
C VAL A 186 -5.53 12.95 4.18
N ASN A 187 -5.51 13.76 5.23
CA ASN A 187 -5.61 13.29 6.61
C ASN A 187 -7.06 13.36 7.08
N LEU A 188 -7.61 12.22 7.49
CA LEU A 188 -8.99 12.06 7.96
C LEU A 188 -9.11 11.93 9.49
N ILE A 189 -8.04 12.21 10.24
CA ILE A 189 -8.04 12.16 11.70
C ILE A 189 -9.04 13.16 12.26
N ASP A 190 -9.82 12.71 13.25
CA ASP A 190 -10.69 13.56 14.03
C ASP A 190 -9.88 14.64 14.75
N LYS A 191 -10.35 15.89 14.67
CA LYS A 191 -9.74 17.03 15.37
C LYS A 191 -10.11 17.05 16.85
N LYS A 192 -10.40 15.87 17.42
CA LYS A 192 -10.80 15.65 18.80
C LYS A 192 -10.00 14.48 19.36
N THR A 193 -9.96 14.37 20.69
CA THR A 193 -9.41 13.22 21.42
C THR A 193 -7.88 13.03 21.28
N GLU A 194 -7.37 11.88 21.72
CA GLU A 194 -5.95 11.51 21.67
C GLU A 194 -5.38 11.46 20.25
N GLN A 195 -6.22 11.30 19.22
CA GLN A 195 -5.77 11.29 17.82
C GLN A 195 -5.35 12.67 17.31
N LEU A 196 -5.87 13.75 17.90
CA LEU A 196 -5.49 15.13 17.57
C LEU A 196 -3.96 15.32 17.66
N LYS A 197 -3.34 14.72 18.67
CA LYS A 197 -1.88 14.78 18.89
C LYS A 197 -1.10 14.28 17.67
N LEU A 198 -1.59 13.25 16.97
CA LEU A 198 -0.96 12.74 15.75
C LEU A 198 -1.17 13.66 14.55
N GLY A 199 -2.37 14.24 14.43
CA GLY A 199 -2.67 15.20 13.36
C GLY A 199 -1.79 16.43 13.46
N GLU A 200 -1.67 17.01 14.67
CA GLU A 200 -0.80 18.16 14.94
C GLU A 200 0.68 17.82 14.77
N ALA A 201 1.11 16.64 15.23
CA ALA A 201 2.46 16.17 15.02
C ALA A 201 2.81 16.09 13.53
N PHE A 202 1.92 15.50 12.74
CA PHE A 202 2.13 15.35 11.31
C PHE A 202 2.12 16.71 10.59
N GLU A 203 1.21 17.61 10.94
CA GLU A 203 1.18 18.97 10.40
C GLU A 203 2.48 19.73 10.69
N LYS A 204 3.02 19.60 11.91
CA LYS A 204 4.33 20.18 12.27
C LYS A 204 5.47 19.56 11.44
N THR A 205 5.51 18.24 11.31
CA THR A 205 6.52 17.54 10.50
C THR A 205 6.45 17.95 9.04
N PHE A 206 5.24 18.04 8.47
CA PHE A 206 5.02 18.49 7.10
C PHE A 206 5.46 19.94 6.90
N GLY A 207 5.11 20.84 7.82
CA GLY A 207 5.53 22.25 7.78
C GLY A 207 7.04 22.41 7.86
N HIS A 208 7.69 21.65 8.74
CA HIS A 208 9.15 21.67 8.87
C HIS A 208 9.83 21.13 7.60
N ALA A 209 9.37 19.99 7.09
CA ALA A 209 9.89 19.39 5.85
C ALA A 209 9.73 20.31 4.64
N SER A 210 8.59 21.00 4.54
CA SER A 210 8.29 21.94 3.45
C SER A 210 9.16 23.19 3.50
N THR A 211 9.55 23.64 4.70
CA THR A 211 10.47 24.76 4.88
C THR A 211 11.90 24.38 4.45
N LEU A 212 12.30 23.13 4.71
CA LEU A 212 13.63 22.62 4.35
C LEU A 212 13.76 22.31 2.86
N ASN A 213 12.69 21.80 2.21
CA ASN A 213 12.71 21.41 0.82
C ASN A 213 11.48 21.96 0.07
N THR A 214 11.69 23.02 -0.71
CA THR A 214 10.64 23.68 -1.49
C THR A 214 10.03 22.76 -2.55
N HIS A 215 10.74 21.73 -3.02
CA HIS A 215 10.17 20.76 -3.97
C HIS A 215 9.05 19.91 -3.35
N ILE A 216 9.10 19.67 -2.04
CA ILE A 216 8.02 18.97 -1.32
C ILE A 216 6.77 19.84 -1.34
N LEU A 217 6.90 21.14 -1.06
CA LEU A 217 5.77 22.07 -1.07
C LEU A 217 5.13 22.21 -2.46
N ALA A 218 5.94 22.14 -3.52
CA ALA A 218 5.45 22.25 -4.89
C ALA A 218 4.68 21.01 -5.38
N ASN A 219 5.08 19.82 -4.95
CA ASN A 219 4.52 18.55 -5.46
C ASN A 219 3.60 17.85 -4.47
N ILE A 220 3.66 18.17 -3.18
CA ILE A 220 2.86 17.52 -2.15
C ILE A 220 1.95 18.54 -1.48
N ARG A 221 0.63 18.31 -1.61
CA ARG A 221 -0.38 19.10 -0.91
C ARG A 221 -0.89 18.33 0.30
N TYR A 222 -0.97 18.98 1.46
CA TYR A 222 -1.55 18.40 2.67
C TYR A 222 -2.95 18.97 2.92
N VAL A 223 -3.93 18.09 3.14
CA VAL A 223 -5.33 18.46 3.45
C VAL A 223 -5.77 17.71 4.69
N TRP A 224 -6.14 18.43 5.76
CA TRP A 224 -6.67 17.83 6.98
C TRP A 224 -8.18 18.04 7.11
N PHE A 225 -8.93 16.99 6.77
CA PHE A 225 -10.38 16.94 6.72
C PHE A 225 -10.96 16.13 7.88
N ASP A 226 -11.72 16.77 8.77
CA ASP A 226 -12.37 16.07 9.88
C ASP A 226 -13.65 15.37 9.40
N PHE A 227 -13.53 14.08 9.09
CA PHE A 227 -14.62 13.30 8.51
C PHE A 227 -15.83 13.19 9.45
N HIS A 228 -15.62 12.96 10.74
CA HIS A 228 -16.73 12.76 11.69
C HIS A 228 -17.45 14.07 12.02
N HIS A 229 -16.75 15.20 11.97
CA HIS A 229 -17.37 16.51 12.08
C HIS A 229 -18.19 16.86 10.82
N GLU A 230 -17.57 16.76 9.63
CA GLU A 230 -18.18 17.21 8.38
C GLU A 230 -19.29 16.28 7.88
N CYS A 231 -19.15 14.97 8.08
CA CYS A 231 -20.13 13.97 7.62
C CYS A 231 -21.08 13.51 8.74
N ARG A 232 -21.22 14.31 9.81
CA ARG A 232 -22.09 13.98 10.94
C ARG A 232 -23.53 13.73 10.45
N ARG A 233 -24.18 12.71 11.00
CA ARG A 233 -25.55 12.28 10.61
C ARG A 233 -25.66 11.77 9.16
N MET A 234 -24.61 11.12 8.63
CA MET A 234 -24.58 10.51 7.29
C MET A 234 -24.81 11.50 6.13
N GLN A 235 -24.42 12.76 6.33
CA GLN A 235 -24.45 13.76 5.27
C GLN A 235 -23.24 13.61 4.35
N TYR A 236 -23.18 12.50 3.60
CA TYR A 236 -22.10 12.20 2.66
C TYR A 236 -21.99 13.23 1.52
N ALA A 237 -23.03 14.02 1.27
CA ALA A 237 -22.98 15.16 0.36
C ALA A 237 -21.86 16.17 0.72
N ASN A 238 -21.47 16.23 2.01
CA ASN A 238 -20.38 17.10 2.45
C ASN A 238 -18.99 16.61 2.03
N LEU A 239 -18.83 15.38 1.52
CA LEU A 239 -17.60 14.97 0.81
C LEU A 239 -17.37 15.82 -0.44
N GLY A 240 -18.42 16.40 -1.01
CA GLY A 240 -18.30 17.37 -2.10
C GLY A 240 -17.41 18.56 -1.74
N LYS A 241 -17.35 18.95 -0.45
CA LYS A 241 -16.43 20.00 0.02
C LYS A 241 -14.96 19.58 -0.10
N LEU A 242 -14.66 18.33 0.25
CA LEU A 242 -13.33 17.78 0.09
C LEU A 242 -12.96 17.70 -1.39
N ILE A 243 -13.88 17.21 -2.23
CA ILE A 243 -13.68 17.17 -3.67
C ILE A 243 -13.39 18.58 -4.18
N SER A 244 -14.21 19.59 -3.86
CA SER A 244 -13.97 20.98 -4.29
C SER A 244 -12.65 21.57 -3.81
N GLN A 245 -12.11 21.14 -2.67
CA GLN A 245 -10.80 21.60 -2.18
C GLN A 245 -9.63 21.02 -2.98
N VAL A 246 -9.86 19.88 -3.62
CA VAL A 246 -8.85 19.09 -4.33
C VAL A 246 -9.09 19.13 -5.86
N ASP A 247 -10.24 19.63 -6.30
CA ASP A 247 -10.71 19.61 -7.70
C ASP A 247 -9.77 20.36 -8.64
N ASP A 248 -9.27 21.52 -8.21
CA ASP A 248 -8.26 22.29 -8.97
C ASP A 248 -6.98 21.47 -9.20
N ASP A 249 -6.61 20.62 -8.23
CA ASP A 249 -5.47 19.75 -8.42
C ASP A 249 -5.80 18.60 -9.37
N PHE A 250 -7.03 18.04 -9.33
CA PHE A 250 -7.45 16.93 -10.20
C PHE A 250 -7.51 17.30 -11.68
N GLN A 251 -7.88 18.55 -12.01
CA GLN A 251 -7.95 19.01 -13.40
C GLN A 251 -6.59 19.01 -14.11
N ASP A 252 -5.48 19.11 -13.36
CA ASP A 252 -4.13 19.03 -13.90
C ASP A 252 -3.68 17.59 -14.25
N TYR A 253 -4.40 16.54 -13.80
CA TYR A 253 -3.93 15.15 -13.92
C TYR A 253 -4.29 14.42 -15.23
N GLY A 254 -5.06 15.02 -16.13
CA GLY A 254 -5.29 14.53 -17.50
C GLY A 254 -5.89 13.12 -17.61
#